data_AF-A0A946CXC2-F1
#
_entry.id   AF-A0A946CXC2-F1
#
_cell.length_a   1.000
_cell.length_b   1.000
_cell.length_c   1.000
_cell.angle_alpha   90.00
_cell.angle_beta   90.00
_cell.angle_gamma   90.00
#
_symmetry.space_group_name_H-M   'P 1'
#
loop_
_entity.id
_entity.type
_entity.pdbx_description
1 polymer ?
#
loop_
_entity_poly.entity_id
_entity_poly.type
_entity_poly.pdbx_seq_one_letter_code
_entity_poly.pdbx_strand_id
1 'polypeptide(L)'
;MSENTRNSVNYRSPIWLQGPHLQTIFPFLFLSPAAIDYDRQTVNTPDGDFLHIDWVNSDTTSPLVVVLHGLEGSSNSHYAKALMHYVRALGWSGCVVHFRGC
;
A
#
# COMPACT_ATOMS: atom_id res chain seq x y z
N MET A 1 -22.88 -20.88 24.97
CA MET A 1 -21.51 -20.56 24.52
C MET A 1 -21.23 -21.39 23.28
N SER A 2 -21.37 -20.81 22.08
CA SER A 2 -21.09 -21.50 20.82
C SER A 2 -19.65 -21.19 20.41
N GLU A 3 -18.81 -22.22 20.32
CA GLU A 3 -17.43 -22.11 19.87
C GLU A 3 -17.38 -21.74 18.39
N ASN A 4 -16.73 -20.61 18.09
CA ASN A 4 -16.53 -20.09 16.76
C ASN A 4 -15.32 -20.80 16.13
N THR A 5 -15.56 -21.89 15.40
CA THR A 5 -14.51 -22.63 14.69
C THR A 5 -13.95 -21.79 13.54
N ARG A 6 -12.79 -21.15 13.76
CA ARG A 6 -12.03 -20.50 12.67
C ARG A 6 -11.57 -21.58 11.70
N ASN A 7 -12.16 -21.61 10.50
CA ASN A 7 -11.62 -22.37 9.38
C ASN A 7 -10.24 -21.80 9.01
N SER A 8 -9.17 -22.42 9.49
CA SER A 8 -7.80 -22.07 9.09
C SER A 8 -7.52 -22.66 7.71
N VAL A 9 -7.68 -21.85 6.66
CA VAL A 9 -7.13 -22.19 5.35
C VAL A 9 -5.61 -22.15 5.49
N ASN A 10 -4.96 -23.32 5.42
CA ASN A 10 -3.50 -23.39 5.41
C ASN A 10 -2.98 -22.77 4.11
N TYR A 11 -2.24 -21.66 4.22
CA TYR A 11 -1.59 -21.04 3.08
C TYR A 11 -0.56 -22.01 2.48
N ARG A 12 -0.71 -22.31 1.17
CA ARG A 12 0.21 -23.17 0.44
C ARG A 12 1.09 -22.30 -0.46
N SER A 13 2.33 -22.06 -0.05
CA SER A 13 3.29 -21.31 -0.86
C SER A 13 3.66 -22.07 -2.14
N PRO A 14 4.00 -21.36 -3.23
CA PRO A 14 4.63 -21.98 -4.39
C PRO A 14 5.93 -22.69 -4.00
N ILE A 15 6.25 -23.79 -4.68
CA ILE A 15 7.42 -24.63 -4.37
C ILE A 15 8.75 -23.85 -4.49
N TRP A 16 8.78 -22.81 -5.33
CA TRP A 16 9.96 -21.97 -5.55
C TRP A 16 10.01 -20.71 -4.65
N LEU A 17 8.97 -20.46 -3.84
CA LEU A 17 8.89 -19.36 -2.86
C LEU A 17 8.58 -19.92 -1.45
N GLN A 18 9.34 -20.94 -1.05
CA GLN A 18 9.16 -21.56 0.26
C GLN A 18 9.67 -20.64 1.38
N GLY A 19 8.84 -20.48 2.42
CA GLY A 19 9.17 -19.69 3.59
C GLY A 19 8.99 -18.17 3.42
N PRO A 20 8.99 -17.44 4.55
CA PRO A 20 8.66 -16.00 4.57
C PRO A 20 9.73 -15.12 3.91
N HIS A 21 11.00 -15.52 3.96
CA HIS A 21 12.09 -14.70 3.43
C HIS A 21 12.09 -14.60 1.90
N LEU A 22 11.94 -15.73 1.20
CA LEU A 22 11.91 -15.74 -0.26
C LEU A 22 10.71 -14.96 -0.80
N GLN A 23 9.55 -15.05 -0.13
CA GLN A 23 8.34 -14.30 -0.49
C GLN A 23 8.49 -12.79 -0.31
N THR A 24 9.42 -12.32 0.53
CA THR A 24 9.72 -10.90 0.69
C THR A 24 10.83 -10.43 -0.25
N ILE A 25 11.90 -11.22 -0.37
CA ILE A 25 13.09 -10.87 -1.16
C ILE A 25 12.79 -10.87 -2.65
N PHE A 26 12.07 -11.89 -3.16
CA PHE A 26 11.84 -12.02 -4.59
C PHE A 26 11.07 -10.82 -5.18
N PRO A 27 9.92 -10.39 -4.61
CA PRO A 27 9.25 -9.18 -5.09
C PRO A 27 10.15 -7.96 -5.04
N PHE A 28 10.93 -7.78 -3.98
CA PHE A 28 11.81 -6.63 -3.84
C PHE A 28 12.89 -6.56 -4.93
N LEU A 29 13.46 -7.69 -5.33
CA LEU A 29 14.56 -7.74 -6.32
C LEU A 29 14.08 -7.76 -7.76
N PHE A 30 12.95 -8.43 -8.05
CA PHE A 30 12.58 -8.78 -9.42
C PHE A 30 11.30 -8.12 -9.92
N LEU A 31 10.45 -7.63 -9.02
CA LEU A 31 9.34 -6.79 -9.42
C LEU A 31 9.82 -5.34 -9.39
N SER A 32 9.47 -4.58 -10.42
CA SER A 32 9.64 -3.14 -10.43
C SER A 32 8.32 -2.56 -10.90
N PRO A 33 7.46 -2.11 -9.96
CA PRO A 33 6.21 -1.49 -10.32
C PRO A 33 6.49 -0.22 -11.12
N ALA A 34 5.64 0.02 -12.12
CA ALA A 34 5.74 1.21 -12.94
C ALA A 34 5.81 2.47 -12.06
N ALA A 35 6.53 3.48 -12.56
CA ALA A 35 6.51 4.78 -11.92
C ALA A 35 5.05 5.27 -11.86
N ILE A 36 4.61 5.63 -10.66
CA ILE A 36 3.31 6.24 -10.42
C ILE A 36 3.56 7.74 -10.26
N ASP A 37 2.89 8.52 -11.08
CA ASP A 37 2.83 9.95 -10.92
C ASP A 37 1.76 10.26 -9.88
N TYR A 38 2.20 10.83 -8.75
CA TYR A 38 1.35 11.11 -7.61
C TYR A 38 1.03 12.60 -7.57
N ASP A 39 -0.23 12.93 -7.28
CA ASP A 39 -0.60 14.30 -6.93
C ASP A 39 -0.44 14.48 -5.41
N ARG A 40 0.53 15.29 -5.00
CA ARG A 40 0.85 15.50 -3.58
C ARG A 40 0.00 16.62 -2.99
N GLN A 41 -0.79 16.27 -1.99
CA GLN A 41 -1.54 17.20 -1.16
C GLN A 41 -0.89 17.36 0.21
N THR A 42 -0.74 18.61 0.68
CA THR A 42 -0.32 18.92 2.05
C THR A 42 -1.53 19.31 2.90
N VAL A 43 -1.68 18.67 4.05
CA VAL A 43 -2.74 18.97 5.02
C VAL A 43 -2.10 19.53 6.29
N ASN A 44 -2.38 20.80 6.60
CA ASN A 44 -1.91 21.43 7.84
C ASN A 44 -2.69 20.88 9.04
N THR A 45 -2.00 20.61 10.14
CA THR A 45 -2.62 20.15 11.38
C THR A 45 -2.81 21.30 12.38
N PRO A 46 -3.79 21.20 13.31
CA PRO A 46 -4.10 22.28 14.25
C PRO A 46 -2.95 22.68 15.20
N ASP A 47 -1.98 21.80 15.40
CA ASP A 47 -0.77 22.02 16.20
C ASP A 47 0.39 22.67 15.41
N GLY A 48 0.15 23.08 14.16
CA GLY A 48 1.12 23.81 13.34
C GLY A 48 2.10 22.93 12.57
N ASP A 49 1.84 21.63 12.49
CA ASP A 49 2.60 20.67 11.67
C ASP A 49 1.82 20.36 10.36
N PHE A 50 2.29 19.38 9.59
CA PHE A 50 1.68 18.99 8.32
C PHE A 50 1.70 17.46 8.08
N LEU A 51 0.79 16.99 7.23
CA LEU A 51 0.84 15.67 6.60
C LEU A 51 0.93 15.83 5.09
N HIS A 52 1.65 14.91 4.44
CA HIS A 52 1.59 14.76 2.99
C HIS A 52 0.71 13.56 2.63
N ILE A 53 -0.08 13.71 1.58
CA ILE A 53 -0.90 12.65 1.02
C ILE A 53 -0.62 12.61 -0.47
N ASP A 54 -0.13 11.46 -0.94
CA ASP A 54 0.16 11.24 -2.36
C ASP A 54 -0.99 10.49 -3.00
N TRP A 55 -1.69 11.14 -3.93
CA TRP A 55 -2.91 10.62 -4.55
C TRP A 55 -2.64 9.99 -5.92
N VAL A 56 -3.45 8.97 -6.24
CA VAL A 56 -3.52 8.30 -7.54
C VAL A 56 -4.98 8.20 -7.92
N ASN A 57 -5.37 9.01 -8.89
CA ASN A 57 -6.77 9.36 -9.16
C ASN A 57 -7.44 10.02 -7.94
N SER A 58 -8.29 11.00 -8.19
CA SER A 58 -9.03 11.74 -7.17
C SER A 58 -10.52 11.81 -7.51
N ASP A 59 -11.05 10.70 -8.04
CA ASP A 59 -12.47 10.56 -8.32
C ASP A 59 -13.23 10.26 -7.02
N THR A 60 -14.30 11.03 -6.76
CA THR A 60 -15.15 10.91 -5.57
C THR A 60 -16.22 9.83 -5.70
N THR A 61 -16.39 9.25 -6.90
CA THR A 61 -17.41 8.24 -7.19
C THR A 61 -16.89 6.80 -7.17
N SER A 62 -15.57 6.63 -7.20
CA SER A 62 -14.92 5.33 -7.15
C SER A 62 -14.53 4.94 -5.71
N PRO A 63 -14.34 3.63 -5.42
CA PRO A 63 -13.76 3.20 -4.15
C PRO A 63 -12.41 3.87 -3.88
N LEU A 64 -12.15 4.23 -2.61
CA LEU A 64 -10.89 4.79 -2.17
C LEU A 64 -10.07 3.76 -1.40
N VAL A 65 -8.83 3.55 -1.83
CA VAL A 65 -7.83 2.75 -1.11
C VAL A 65 -6.82 3.67 -0.42
N VAL A 66 -6.75 3.58 0.91
CA VAL A 66 -5.81 4.37 1.72
C VAL A 66 -4.68 3.46 2.21
N VAL A 67 -3.44 3.81 1.89
CA VAL A 67 -2.24 3.11 2.37
C VAL A 67 -1.59 3.91 3.48
N LEU A 68 -1.51 3.27 4.65
CA LEU A 68 -0.77 3.72 5.81
C LEU A 68 0.53 2.93 5.85
N HIS A 69 1.64 3.58 5.49
CA HIS A 69 2.91 2.88 5.42
C HIS A 69 3.52 2.61 6.81
N GLY A 70 4.36 1.58 6.90
CA GLY A 70 5.15 1.29 8.10
C GLY A 70 6.35 2.21 8.27
N LEU A 71 7.19 1.93 9.28
CA LEU A 71 8.47 2.60 9.51
C LEU A 71 9.33 2.55 8.24
N GLU A 72 9.96 3.68 7.90
CA GLU A 72 10.82 3.86 6.71
C GLU A 72 10.09 3.64 5.35
N GLY A 73 8.76 3.57 5.38
CA GLY A 73 7.93 3.50 4.17
C GLY A 73 7.69 4.87 3.56
N SER A 74 7.25 4.87 2.30
CA SER A 74 6.74 6.04 1.59
C SER A 74 5.91 5.60 0.38
N SER A 75 5.28 6.54 -0.32
CA SER A 75 4.68 6.32 -1.65
C SER A 75 5.67 5.77 -2.69
N ASN A 76 6.97 5.94 -2.44
CA ASN A 76 8.04 5.42 -3.29
C ASN A 76 8.42 3.97 -2.97
N SER A 77 7.94 3.40 -1.86
CA SER A 77 8.20 2.01 -1.51
C SER A 77 7.64 1.05 -2.57
N HIS A 78 8.36 -0.04 -2.82
CA HIS A 78 8.00 -1.02 -3.85
C HIS A 78 6.55 -1.55 -3.70
N TYR A 79 6.14 -1.94 -2.50
CA TYR A 79 4.78 -2.43 -2.27
C TYR A 79 3.71 -1.35 -2.51
N ALA A 80 3.99 -0.10 -2.16
CA ALA A 80 3.07 1.01 -2.31
C ALA A 80 2.84 1.31 -3.80
N LYS A 81 3.92 1.42 -4.59
CA LYS A 81 3.83 1.58 -6.05
C LYS A 81 3.10 0.42 -6.71
N ALA A 82 3.40 -0.82 -6.32
CA ALA A 82 2.73 -1.99 -6.88
C ALA A 82 1.22 -1.97 -6.59
N LEU A 83 0.82 -1.69 -5.35
CA LEU A 83 -0.58 -1.57 -4.99
C LEU A 83 -1.27 -0.43 -5.73
N MET A 84 -0.67 0.76 -5.76
CA MET A 84 -1.22 1.94 -6.43
C MET A 84 -1.34 1.77 -7.94
N HIS A 85 -0.42 1.01 -8.56
CA HIS A 85 -0.54 0.62 -9.97
C HIS A 85 -1.83 -0.17 -10.22
N TYR A 86 -2.13 -1.17 -9.37
CA TYR A 86 -3.36 -1.96 -9.49
C TYR A 86 -4.61 -1.15 -9.16
N VAL A 87 -4.59 -0.31 -8.12
CA VAL A 87 -5.69 0.59 -7.78
C VAL A 87 -6.04 1.48 -8.97
N ARG A 88 -5.03 2.08 -9.61
CA ARG A 88 -5.21 2.87 -10.83
C ARG A 88 -5.80 2.06 -11.98
N ALA A 89 -5.31 0.85 -12.21
CA ALA A 89 -5.77 -0.03 -13.29
C ALA A 89 -7.25 -0.45 -13.11
N LEU A 90 -7.74 -0.52 -11.87
CA LEU A 90 -9.15 -0.76 -11.56
C LEU A 90 -10.05 0.49 -11.72
N GLY A 91 -9.46 1.65 -12.03
CA GLY A 91 -10.18 2.92 -12.08
C GLY A 91 -10.59 3.43 -10.69
N TRP A 92 -9.95 2.94 -9.63
CA TRP A 92 -10.21 3.37 -8.27
C TRP A 92 -9.33 4.56 -7.88
N SER A 93 -9.75 5.26 -6.84
CA SER A 93 -8.95 6.29 -6.18
C SER A 93 -8.04 5.63 -5.14
N GLY A 94 -6.82 6.11 -5.04
CA GLY A 94 -5.83 5.61 -4.09
C GLY A 94 -5.04 6.76 -3.47
N CYS A 95 -4.63 6.61 -2.23
CA CYS A 95 -3.65 7.52 -1.65
C CYS A 95 -2.70 6.82 -0.68
N VAL A 96 -1.49 7.38 -0.58
CA VAL A 96 -0.49 6.98 0.40
C VAL A 96 -0.28 8.15 1.36
N VAL A 97 -0.56 7.91 2.65
CA VAL A 97 -0.43 8.93 3.70
C VAL A 97 0.99 8.89 4.24
N HIS A 98 1.64 10.05 4.25
CA HIS A 98 2.94 10.27 4.86
C HIS A 98 2.74 10.90 6.24
N PHE A 99 3.21 10.18 7.26
CA PHE A 99 3.16 10.62 8.65
C PHE A 99 4.28 11.63 8.96
N ARG A 100 4.30 12.14 10.18
CA ARG A 100 5.32 13.11 10.59
C ARG A 100 6.72 12.50 10.56
N GLY A 101 7.65 13.19 9.89
CA GLY A 101 9.05 12.80 9.85
C GLY A 101 9.41 11.65 8.91
N CYS A 102 8.54 11.28 7.97
CA CYS A 102 8.85 10.33 6.90
C CYS A 102 9.10 10.98 5.53
#